data_AF-A0AAX1KHP6-F1
#
_entry.id   AF-A0AAX1KHP6-F1
#
_cell.length_a   1.000
_cell.length_b   1.000
_cell.length_c   1.000
_cell.angle_alpha   90.00
_cell.angle_beta   90.00
_cell.angle_gamma   90.00
#
_symmetry.space_group_name_H-M   'P 1'
#
loop_
_entity.id
_entity.type
_entity.pdbx_description
1 polymer ?
#
loop_
_entity_poly.entity_id
_entity_poly.type
_entity_poly.pdbx_seq_one_letter_code
_entity_poly.pdbx_strand_id
1 'polypeptide(L)'
;MNKNQGYSILKTIMLENGRGFALGHSPTAPSPYVTWACYDDDKGQRQYEWGNYGNSLERLERDLTRRVAEYQRLYKVEVAQTEAPGLYKYYSTQRPVDIGTFPKPPHNAPDEIVNYEGRVWVENDTRLAWGHLTYTRPLTEQEAADYELRPSRENPDIKQQMEKQAQVVGKWEDAHRVPDQKRLTWFYPDFGSYVVKEYISPERLAEAAKGMEHQEAARAHKQEKGKQPIADQLKAAQREAQERRGPEAPKKKAPDRGER
;
A
#
# COMPACT_ATOMS: atom_id res chain seq x y z
N MET A 1 -0.89 23.40 -4.58
CA MET A 1 -0.83 23.02 -6.01
C MET A 1 0.53 23.39 -6.58
N ASN A 2 1.28 22.40 -7.07
CA ASN A 2 2.61 22.59 -7.66
C ASN A 2 2.51 23.32 -9.00
N LYS A 3 3.46 24.24 -9.26
CA LYS A 3 3.51 25.03 -10.49
C LYS A 3 4.90 25.02 -11.09
N ASN A 4 4.98 24.97 -12.41
CA ASN A 4 6.21 25.11 -13.19
C ASN A 4 5.96 26.03 -14.38
N GLN A 5 6.79 27.08 -14.55
CA GLN A 5 6.71 28.03 -15.68
C GLN A 5 5.29 28.59 -15.95
N GLY A 6 4.49 28.82 -14.90
CA GLY A 6 3.12 29.34 -15.03
C GLY A 6 2.04 28.29 -15.35
N TYR A 7 2.40 27.00 -15.42
CA TYR A 7 1.45 25.89 -15.52
C TYR A 7 1.28 25.23 -14.16
N SER A 8 0.04 24.86 -13.84
CA SER A 8 -0.26 24.02 -12.69
C SER A 8 -0.05 22.56 -13.07
N ILE A 9 0.63 21.81 -12.21
CA ILE A 9 0.87 20.38 -12.44
C ILE A 9 -0.44 19.63 -12.17
N LEU A 10 -0.92 18.92 -13.20
CA LEU A 10 -2.13 18.10 -13.13
C LEU A 10 -1.82 16.68 -12.71
N LYS A 11 -0.71 16.13 -13.20
CA LYS A 11 -0.30 14.75 -12.93
C LYS A 11 1.21 14.61 -13.07
N THR A 12 1.83 13.83 -12.20
CA THR A 12 3.22 13.39 -12.31
C THR A 12 3.29 11.89 -12.14
N ILE A 13 4.15 11.23 -12.92
CA ILE A 13 4.47 9.81 -12.79
C ILE A 13 5.96 9.72 -12.54
N MET A 14 6.33 9.26 -11.35
CA MET A 14 7.70 9.03 -10.93
C MET A 14 8.05 7.54 -11.05
N LEU A 15 9.26 7.28 -11.50
CA LEU A 15 9.83 5.96 -11.71
C LEU A 15 10.87 5.67 -10.62
N GLU A 16 11.19 4.39 -10.45
CA GLU A 16 12.06 3.90 -9.36
C GLU A 16 13.46 4.52 -9.35
N ASN A 17 13.96 4.98 -10.50
CA ASN A 17 15.27 5.60 -10.63
C ASN A 17 15.27 7.13 -10.38
N GLY A 18 14.19 7.67 -9.81
CA GLY A 18 14.06 9.10 -9.49
C GLY A 18 13.77 10.00 -10.70
N ARG A 19 13.61 9.45 -11.90
CA ARG A 19 13.13 10.17 -13.08
C ARG A 19 11.62 10.01 -13.23
N GLY A 20 10.99 10.91 -13.96
CA GLY A 20 9.56 10.86 -14.19
C GLY A 20 9.09 11.79 -15.30
N PHE A 21 7.78 11.87 -15.45
CA PHE A 21 7.14 12.77 -16.40
C PHE A 21 5.91 13.44 -15.77
N ALA A 22 5.71 14.71 -16.09
CA ALA A 22 4.63 15.52 -15.55
C ALA A 22 3.80 16.17 -16.65
N LEU A 23 2.49 16.28 -16.43
CA LEU A 23 1.53 16.99 -17.26
C LEU A 23 1.14 18.30 -16.55
N GLY A 24 1.28 19.42 -17.24
CA GLY A 24 0.92 20.75 -16.77
C GLY A 24 -0.21 21.38 -17.60
N HIS A 25 -0.94 22.31 -16.96
CA HIS A 25 -1.99 23.11 -17.61
C HIS A 25 -1.91 24.59 -17.22
N SER A 26 -2.04 25.47 -18.20
CA SER A 26 -2.14 26.92 -18.06
C SER A 26 -3.23 27.46 -19.00
N PRO A 27 -4.41 27.83 -18.50
CA PRO A 27 -5.54 28.22 -19.36
C PRO A 27 -5.29 29.51 -20.15
N THR A 28 -4.32 30.33 -19.73
CA THR A 28 -3.97 31.60 -20.37
C THR A 28 -2.77 31.49 -21.31
N ALA A 29 -2.12 30.33 -21.40
CA ALA A 29 -0.98 30.14 -22.28
C ALA A 29 -1.44 29.87 -23.73
N PRO A 30 -0.67 30.32 -24.76
CA PRO A 30 -0.98 29.99 -26.16
C PRO A 30 -1.05 28.48 -26.41
N SER A 31 -0.20 27.73 -25.70
CA SER A 31 -0.24 26.27 -25.62
C SER A 31 -0.67 25.87 -24.22
N PRO A 32 -1.97 25.59 -23.96
CA PRO A 32 -2.46 25.42 -22.61
C PRO A 32 -1.95 24.17 -21.90
N TYR A 33 -1.45 23.16 -22.61
CA TYR A 33 -0.95 21.92 -22.03
C TYR A 33 0.52 21.67 -22.36
N VAL A 34 1.19 20.94 -21.46
CA VAL A 34 2.60 20.58 -21.63
C VAL A 34 2.93 19.30 -20.89
N THR A 35 3.79 18.45 -21.47
CA THR A 35 4.45 17.37 -20.73
C THR A 35 5.93 17.68 -20.54
N TRP A 36 6.44 17.46 -19.32
CA TRP A 36 7.86 17.58 -18.98
C TRP A 36 8.43 16.22 -18.60
N ALA A 37 9.73 16.03 -18.83
CA ALA A 37 10.51 15.12 -18.01
C ALA A 37 10.79 15.80 -16.67
N CYS A 38 10.81 15.05 -15.58
CA CYS A 38 11.09 15.58 -14.26
C CYS A 38 11.96 14.63 -13.43
N TYR A 39 12.57 15.17 -12.39
CA TYR A 39 13.38 14.43 -11.43
C TYR A 39 13.42 15.19 -10.11
N ASP A 40 13.69 14.48 -9.00
CA ASP A 40 13.97 15.12 -7.72
C ASP A 40 15.47 15.37 -7.60
N ASP A 41 15.86 16.58 -7.20
CA ASP A 41 17.26 16.92 -6.94
C ASP A 41 17.74 16.43 -5.55
N ASP A 42 19.02 16.68 -5.23
CA ASP A 42 19.63 16.27 -3.97
C ASP A 42 18.95 16.83 -2.71
N LYS A 43 18.09 17.85 -2.86
CA LYS A 43 17.31 18.46 -1.78
C LYS A 43 15.85 17.95 -1.77
N GLY A 44 15.51 17.01 -2.65
CA GLY A 44 14.15 16.50 -2.82
C GLY A 44 13.19 17.48 -3.51
N GLN A 45 13.71 18.50 -4.20
CA GLN A 45 12.90 19.44 -4.96
C GLN A 45 12.72 18.94 -6.41
N ARG A 46 11.46 18.92 -6.86
CA ARG A 46 11.10 18.51 -8.23
C ARG A 46 11.57 19.53 -9.26
N GLN A 47 12.42 19.07 -10.17
CA GLN A 47 12.91 19.82 -11.32
C GLN A 47 12.21 19.34 -12.61
N TYR A 48 12.11 20.22 -13.61
CA TYR A 48 11.40 19.96 -14.87
C TYR A 48 12.24 20.35 -16.08
N GLU A 49 12.26 19.49 -17.10
CA GLU A 49 13.03 19.65 -18.32
C GLU A 49 12.34 19.04 -19.54
N TRP A 50 12.81 19.37 -20.75
CA TRP A 50 12.34 18.81 -22.03
C TRP A 50 10.81 18.85 -22.19
N GLY A 51 10.27 20.08 -22.19
CA GLY A 51 8.84 20.35 -22.31
C GLY A 51 8.29 20.18 -23.73
N ASN A 52 7.22 19.42 -23.87
CA ASN A 52 6.46 19.27 -25.11
C ASN A 52 5.08 19.93 -24.95
N TYR A 53 4.84 21.03 -25.66
CA TYR A 53 3.66 21.88 -25.50
C TYR A 53 2.58 21.58 -26.55
N GLY A 54 1.30 21.78 -26.21
CA GLY A 54 0.22 21.72 -27.17
C GLY A 54 -1.16 22.12 -26.64
N ASN A 55 -2.15 22.02 -27.53
CA ASN A 55 -3.49 22.61 -27.32
C ASN A 55 -4.59 21.61 -26.95
N SER A 56 -4.25 20.33 -26.78
CA SER A 56 -5.23 19.26 -26.52
C SER A 56 -4.78 18.44 -25.32
N LEU A 57 -5.61 18.42 -24.27
CA LEU A 57 -5.38 17.60 -23.08
C LEU A 57 -5.17 16.13 -23.46
N GLU A 58 -6.09 15.57 -24.25
CA GLU A 58 -6.05 14.18 -24.70
C GLU A 58 -4.74 13.82 -25.44
N ARG A 59 -4.24 14.74 -26.28
CA ARG A 59 -2.94 14.56 -26.95
C ARG A 59 -1.79 14.50 -25.94
N LEU A 60 -1.78 15.40 -24.96
CA LEU A 60 -0.69 15.48 -23.98
C LEU A 60 -0.79 14.38 -22.91
N GLU A 61 -1.99 13.86 -22.62
CA GLU A 61 -2.16 12.64 -21.82
C GLU A 61 -1.59 11.41 -22.56
N ARG A 62 -1.89 11.24 -23.84
CA ARG A 62 -1.25 10.20 -24.67
C ARG A 62 0.26 10.36 -24.74
N ASP A 63 0.74 11.60 -24.86
CA ASP A 63 2.16 11.91 -24.86
C ASP A 63 2.83 11.51 -23.54
N LEU A 64 2.21 11.84 -22.40
CA LEU A 64 2.66 11.44 -21.07
C LEU A 64 2.77 9.91 -20.97
N THR A 65 1.70 9.19 -21.31
CA THR A 65 1.69 7.72 -21.25
C THR A 65 2.74 7.11 -22.17
N ARG A 66 2.90 7.63 -23.38
CA ARG A 66 3.92 7.16 -24.33
C ARG A 66 5.33 7.36 -23.76
N ARG A 67 5.64 8.55 -23.24
CA ARG A 67 6.96 8.88 -22.67
C ARG A 67 7.30 7.98 -21.49
N VAL A 68 6.34 7.74 -20.60
CA VAL A 68 6.50 6.80 -19.47
C VAL A 68 6.78 5.40 -20.01
N ALA A 69 5.94 4.86 -20.90
CA ALA A 69 6.09 3.50 -21.41
C ALA A 69 7.41 3.28 -22.18
N GLU A 70 7.81 4.25 -23.01
CA GLU A 70 9.10 4.21 -23.72
C GLU A 70 10.27 4.21 -22.75
N TYR A 71 10.22 5.04 -21.70
CA TYR A 71 11.27 5.10 -20.69
C TYR A 71 11.36 3.80 -19.89
N GLN A 72 10.22 3.26 -19.42
CA GLN A 72 10.18 1.95 -18.75
C GLN A 72 10.80 0.86 -19.63
N ARG A 73 10.48 0.84 -20.93
CA ARG A 73 11.01 -0.15 -21.88
C ARG A 73 12.53 -0.06 -22.04
N LEU A 74 13.06 1.17 -22.14
CA LEU A 74 14.48 1.45 -22.38
C LEU A 74 15.34 1.20 -21.13
N TYR A 75 14.87 1.66 -19.97
CA TYR A 75 15.65 1.64 -18.72
C TYR A 75 15.27 0.52 -17.76
N LYS A 76 14.25 -0.28 -18.09
CA LYS A 76 13.77 -1.42 -17.28
C LYS A 76 13.39 -1.02 -15.84
N VAL A 77 12.71 0.11 -15.73
CA VAL A 77 12.21 0.65 -14.45
C VAL A 77 10.69 0.57 -14.39
N GLU A 78 10.14 0.42 -13.19
CA GLU A 78 8.70 0.48 -12.96
C GLU A 78 8.24 1.86 -12.49
N VAL A 79 6.92 2.07 -12.50
CA VAL A 79 6.31 3.25 -11.89
C VAL A 79 6.37 3.10 -10.38
N ALA A 80 7.10 3.99 -9.73
CA ALA A 80 7.20 4.02 -8.28
C ALA A 80 6.01 4.76 -7.65
N GLN A 81 5.59 5.87 -8.27
CA GLN A 81 4.58 6.74 -7.68
C GLN A 81 3.83 7.55 -8.74
N THR A 82 2.52 7.72 -8.55
CA THR A 82 1.72 8.69 -9.30
C THR A 82 1.31 9.80 -8.36
N GLU A 83 1.35 11.03 -8.83
CA GLU A 83 1.04 12.23 -8.06
C GLU A 83 0.01 13.03 -8.84
N ALA A 84 -1.11 13.38 -8.21
CA ALA A 84 -2.06 14.32 -8.78
C ALA A 84 -2.82 15.02 -7.65
N PRO A 85 -3.15 16.32 -7.78
CA PRO A 85 -3.92 17.02 -6.75
C PRO A 85 -5.19 16.24 -6.40
N GLY A 86 -5.40 15.97 -5.11
CA GLY A 86 -6.57 15.24 -4.63
C GLY A 86 -6.57 13.72 -4.85
N LEU A 87 -5.47 13.14 -5.37
CA LEU A 87 -5.42 11.73 -5.75
C LEU A 87 -5.58 10.76 -4.57
N TYR A 88 -5.00 11.11 -3.43
CA TYR A 88 -5.00 10.24 -2.25
C TYR A 88 -5.95 10.78 -1.20
N LYS A 89 -7.02 10.05 -0.92
CA LYS A 89 -8.02 10.42 0.07
C LYS A 89 -7.84 9.63 1.36
N TYR A 90 -7.99 10.32 2.48
CA TYR A 90 -7.94 9.76 3.82
C TYR A 90 -9.12 10.26 4.65
N TYR A 91 -9.70 9.39 5.45
CA TYR A 91 -10.79 9.72 6.35
C TYR A 91 -10.32 9.87 7.77
N SER A 92 -10.75 10.95 8.42
CA SER A 92 -10.58 11.11 9.86
C SER A 92 -11.68 10.35 10.59
N THR A 93 -11.30 9.29 11.31
CA THR A 93 -12.28 8.34 11.85
C THR A 93 -12.63 8.57 13.31
N GLN A 94 -11.73 9.18 14.09
CA GLN A 94 -11.89 9.33 15.55
C GLN A 94 -12.41 10.71 15.95
N ARG A 95 -12.08 11.75 15.19
CA ARG A 95 -12.39 13.15 15.50
C ARG A 95 -12.54 14.01 14.24
N PRO A 96 -13.21 15.17 14.31
CA PRO A 96 -13.13 16.19 13.26
C PRO A 96 -11.69 16.58 12.96
N VAL A 97 -11.44 17.03 11.74
CA VAL A 97 -10.15 17.57 11.31
C VAL A 97 -10.03 19.01 11.82
N ASP A 98 -9.02 19.27 12.63
CA ASP A 98 -8.70 20.59 13.17
C ASP A 98 -7.18 20.84 13.09
N ILE A 99 -6.76 22.03 13.49
CA ILE A 99 -5.35 22.42 13.56
C ILE A 99 -4.60 21.40 14.43
N GLY A 100 -3.58 20.76 13.83
CA GLY A 100 -2.73 19.79 14.53
C GLY A 100 -3.28 18.37 14.55
N THR A 101 -4.40 18.08 13.87
CA THR A 101 -4.97 16.72 13.79
C THR A 101 -4.76 16.07 12.42
N PHE A 102 -3.78 16.54 11.65
CA PHE A 102 -3.44 15.95 10.36
C PHE A 102 -1.95 16.15 10.04
N PRO A 103 -1.35 15.22 9.28
CA PRO A 103 0.05 15.32 8.90
C PRO A 103 0.27 16.40 7.85
N LYS A 104 1.40 17.09 7.97
CA LYS A 104 1.89 18.06 6.97
C LYS A 104 3.34 17.70 6.58
N PRO A 105 3.56 16.59 5.86
CA PRO A 105 4.90 16.20 5.46
C PRO A 105 5.55 17.27 4.57
N PRO A 106 6.88 17.40 4.58
CA PRO A 106 7.58 18.33 3.69
C PRO A 106 7.16 18.14 2.23
N HIS A 107 6.74 19.23 1.60
CA HIS A 107 6.28 19.24 0.20
C HIS A 107 5.04 18.35 -0.07
N ASN A 108 4.26 17.94 0.94
CA ASN A 108 3.02 17.18 0.77
C ASN A 108 1.92 17.64 1.74
N ALA A 109 1.69 18.95 1.82
CA ALA A 109 0.54 19.48 2.56
C ALA A 109 -0.79 19.00 1.91
N PRO A 110 -1.88 18.89 2.69
CA PRO A 110 -3.17 18.48 2.13
C PRO A 110 -3.65 19.46 1.06
N ASP A 111 -4.24 18.92 0.01
CA ASP A 111 -4.88 19.67 -1.08
C ASP A 111 -6.28 20.16 -0.66
N GLU A 112 -7.02 19.34 0.07
CA GLU A 112 -8.37 19.62 0.55
C GLU A 112 -8.53 19.07 1.98
N ILE A 113 -9.30 19.80 2.80
CA ILE A 113 -9.74 19.37 4.12
C ILE A 113 -11.24 19.65 4.22
N VAL A 114 -12.02 18.63 4.52
CA VAL A 114 -13.47 18.73 4.69
C VAL A 114 -13.86 18.10 6.01
N ASN A 115 -14.56 18.86 6.84
CA ASN A 115 -15.32 18.34 7.97
C ASN A 115 -16.77 18.16 7.55
N TYR A 116 -17.35 17.04 7.98
CA TYR A 116 -18.78 16.81 7.89
C TYR A 116 -19.49 17.42 9.10
N GLU A 117 -20.81 17.63 8.99
CA GLU A 117 -21.62 18.17 10.10
C GLU A 117 -21.68 17.23 11.32
N GLY A 118 -21.32 15.97 11.13
CA GLY A 118 -21.20 14.96 12.17
C GLY A 118 -20.48 13.72 11.65
N ARG A 119 -20.52 12.63 12.41
CA ARG A 119 -19.92 11.37 11.99
C ARG A 119 -20.85 10.65 11.01
N VAL A 120 -20.43 10.51 9.75
CA VAL A 120 -21.23 9.91 8.68
C VAL A 120 -20.59 8.62 8.15
N TRP A 121 -21.41 7.77 7.55
CA TRP A 121 -20.95 6.57 6.85
C TRP A 121 -20.29 6.94 5.51
N VAL A 122 -19.14 6.32 5.25
CA VAL A 122 -18.33 6.50 4.04
C VAL A 122 -17.87 5.13 3.52
N GLU A 123 -17.27 5.11 2.32
CA GLU A 123 -16.69 3.90 1.73
C GLU A 123 -17.72 2.76 1.61
N ASN A 124 -18.92 3.07 1.13
CA ASN A 124 -20.04 2.13 0.97
C ASN A 124 -20.47 1.50 2.30
N ASP A 125 -20.70 2.36 3.30
CA ASP A 125 -21.15 2.01 4.66
C ASP A 125 -20.20 1.07 5.42
N THR A 126 -18.92 1.05 5.05
CA THR A 126 -17.91 0.23 5.73
C THR A 126 -17.19 0.97 6.84
N ARG A 127 -17.34 2.30 6.92
CA ARG A 127 -16.60 3.14 7.86
C ARG A 127 -17.36 4.39 8.25
N LEU A 128 -17.22 4.80 9.51
CA LEU A 128 -17.68 6.09 10.01
C LEU A 128 -16.52 7.10 10.03
N ALA A 129 -16.76 8.30 9.53
CA ALA A 129 -15.77 9.37 9.47
C ALA A 129 -16.39 10.73 9.84
N TRP A 130 -15.57 11.60 10.41
CA TRP A 130 -15.91 12.99 10.72
C TRP A 130 -15.58 13.96 9.60
N GLY A 131 -14.78 13.52 8.63
CA GLY A 131 -14.29 14.32 7.54
C GLY A 131 -13.30 13.55 6.68
N HIS A 132 -12.81 14.21 5.63
CA HIS A 132 -11.75 13.68 4.78
C HIS A 132 -10.69 14.73 4.49
N LEU A 133 -9.50 14.23 4.17
CA LEU A 133 -8.39 15.00 3.62
C LEU A 133 -7.99 14.38 2.29
N THR A 134 -7.50 15.21 1.38
CA THR A 134 -6.84 14.72 0.16
C THR A 134 -5.41 15.21 0.05
N TYR A 135 -4.54 14.39 -0.52
CA TYR A 135 -3.12 14.68 -0.73
C TYR A 135 -2.72 14.36 -2.17
N THR A 136 -1.68 15.06 -2.64
CA THR A 136 -1.10 14.85 -3.96
C THR A 136 -0.26 13.58 -4.02
N ARG A 137 0.43 13.26 -2.90
CA ARG A 137 1.22 12.05 -2.69
C ARG A 137 0.64 11.24 -1.53
N PRO A 138 0.77 9.90 -1.51
CA PRO A 138 0.29 9.11 -0.40
C PRO A 138 1.06 9.47 0.87
N LEU A 139 0.37 9.40 1.99
CA LEU A 139 0.97 9.37 3.31
C LEU A 139 1.60 8.00 3.54
N THR A 140 2.69 7.96 4.30
CA THR A 140 3.22 6.70 4.82
C THR A 140 2.22 6.05 5.79
N GLU A 141 2.35 4.74 6.01
CA GLU A 141 1.51 4.03 6.98
C GLU A 141 1.60 4.64 8.38
N GLN A 142 2.81 5.06 8.80
CA GLN A 142 3.04 5.70 10.09
C GLN A 142 2.36 7.06 10.18
N GLU A 143 2.52 7.94 9.18
CA GLU A 143 1.86 9.26 9.16
C GLU A 143 0.34 9.13 9.17
N ALA A 144 -0.22 8.15 8.47
CA ALA A 144 -1.66 7.89 8.53
C ALA A 144 -2.07 7.39 9.91
N ALA A 145 -1.32 6.44 10.49
CA ALA A 145 -1.62 5.84 11.79
C ALA A 145 -1.52 6.83 12.96
N ASP A 146 -0.48 7.66 12.99
CA ASP A 146 -0.23 8.66 14.06
C ASP A 146 -1.38 9.67 14.18
N TYR A 147 -2.09 9.92 13.08
CA TYR A 147 -3.25 10.80 13.01
C TYR A 147 -4.58 10.04 12.87
N GLU A 148 -4.57 8.72 13.05
CA GLU A 148 -5.74 7.84 13.00
C GLU A 148 -6.55 7.95 11.69
N LEU A 149 -5.85 8.33 10.64
CA LEU A 149 -6.37 8.46 9.29
C LEU A 149 -6.48 7.08 8.65
N ARG A 150 -7.56 6.87 7.91
CA ARG A 150 -7.76 5.63 7.15
C ARG A 150 -7.83 5.93 5.66
N PRO A 151 -7.01 5.29 4.81
CA PRO A 151 -7.02 5.56 3.39
C PRO A 151 -8.36 5.11 2.76
N SER A 152 -8.76 5.81 1.70
CA SER A 152 -9.84 5.37 0.83
C SER A 152 -9.41 4.14 0.03
N ARG A 153 -10.35 3.24 -0.24
CA ARG A 153 -10.12 2.08 -1.10
C ARG A 153 -9.81 2.45 -2.55
N GLU A 154 -10.19 3.65 -2.98
CA GLU A 154 -9.95 4.15 -4.33
C GLU A 154 -8.54 4.75 -4.49
N ASN A 155 -7.77 4.88 -3.41
CA ASN A 155 -6.37 5.26 -3.52
C ASN A 155 -5.63 4.20 -4.36
N PRO A 156 -4.80 4.61 -5.36
CA PRO A 156 -4.24 3.67 -6.33
C PRO A 156 -3.46 2.49 -5.73
N ASP A 157 -2.69 2.75 -4.69
CA ASP A 157 -1.91 1.77 -3.92
C ASP A 157 -2.82 0.78 -3.17
N ILE A 158 -3.87 1.28 -2.52
CA ILE A 158 -4.84 0.46 -1.80
C ILE A 158 -5.63 -0.40 -2.78
N LYS A 159 -6.09 0.17 -3.89
CA LYS A 159 -6.81 -0.55 -4.94
C LYS A 159 -5.97 -1.70 -5.49
N GLN A 160 -4.71 -1.43 -5.84
CA GLN A 160 -3.80 -2.46 -6.33
C GLN A 160 -3.56 -3.56 -5.29
N GLN A 161 -3.41 -3.19 -4.01
CA GLN A 161 -3.26 -4.16 -2.92
C GLN A 161 -4.51 -5.03 -2.78
N MET A 162 -5.70 -4.42 -2.81
CA MET A 162 -6.97 -5.14 -2.70
C MET A 162 -7.20 -6.08 -3.89
N GLU A 163 -6.83 -5.68 -5.11
CA GLU A 163 -6.91 -6.54 -6.29
C GLU A 163 -6.03 -7.79 -6.14
N LYS A 164 -4.79 -7.64 -5.63
CA LYS A 164 -3.89 -8.76 -5.34
C LYS A 164 -4.47 -9.68 -4.26
N GLN A 165 -4.94 -9.11 -3.15
CA GLN A 165 -5.53 -9.86 -2.04
C GLN A 165 -6.82 -10.58 -2.47
N ALA A 166 -7.64 -9.96 -3.31
CA ALA A 166 -8.85 -10.58 -3.85
C ALA A 166 -8.52 -11.85 -4.66
N GLN A 167 -7.41 -11.86 -5.42
CA GLN A 167 -6.99 -13.08 -6.12
C GLN A 167 -6.64 -14.21 -5.16
N VAL A 168 -5.93 -13.90 -4.06
CA VAL A 168 -5.55 -14.90 -3.04
C VAL A 168 -6.81 -15.43 -2.35
N VAL A 169 -7.64 -14.52 -1.86
CA VAL A 169 -8.86 -14.83 -1.11
C VAL A 169 -9.85 -15.61 -1.97
N GLY A 170 -10.10 -15.15 -3.19
CA GLY A 170 -11.08 -15.78 -4.08
C GLY A 170 -10.69 -17.20 -4.50
N LYS A 171 -9.41 -17.43 -4.82
CA LYS A 171 -8.92 -18.79 -5.12
C LYS A 171 -9.05 -19.72 -3.91
N TRP A 172 -8.75 -19.22 -2.72
CA TRP A 172 -8.92 -19.98 -1.49
C TRP A 172 -10.39 -20.30 -1.21
N GLU A 173 -11.29 -19.33 -1.42
CA GLU A 173 -12.74 -19.49 -1.26
C GLU A 173 -13.29 -20.60 -2.17
N ASP A 174 -12.85 -20.62 -3.42
CA ASP A 174 -13.22 -21.66 -4.39
C ASP A 174 -12.69 -23.04 -3.97
N ALA A 175 -11.40 -23.12 -3.61
CA ALA A 175 -10.78 -24.38 -3.18
C ALA A 175 -11.44 -24.99 -1.93
N HIS A 176 -11.96 -24.15 -1.03
CA HIS A 176 -12.65 -24.55 0.19
C HIS A 176 -14.18 -24.56 0.07
N ARG A 177 -14.71 -24.33 -1.14
CA ARG A 177 -16.15 -24.31 -1.46
C ARG A 177 -16.94 -23.41 -0.51
N VAL A 178 -16.40 -22.22 -0.25
CA VAL A 178 -17.04 -21.23 0.62
C VAL A 178 -18.37 -20.80 0.00
N PRO A 179 -19.51 -20.90 0.71
CA PRO A 179 -20.79 -20.46 0.18
C PRO A 179 -20.78 -18.97 -0.14
N ASP A 180 -21.42 -18.56 -1.24
CA ASP A 180 -21.40 -17.18 -1.77
C ASP A 180 -21.77 -16.10 -0.74
N GLN A 181 -22.68 -16.42 0.18
CA GLN A 181 -23.09 -15.54 1.28
C GLN A 181 -21.93 -15.16 2.22
N LYS A 182 -20.95 -16.06 2.37
CA LYS A 182 -19.78 -15.88 3.25
C LYS A 182 -18.56 -15.35 2.49
N ARG A 183 -18.60 -15.34 1.16
CA ARG A 183 -17.50 -14.87 0.32
C ARG A 183 -17.29 -13.37 0.45
N LEU A 184 -16.03 -12.96 0.46
CA LEU A 184 -15.55 -11.58 0.40
C LEU A 184 -15.34 -11.11 -1.04
N THR A 185 -15.24 -12.05 -1.98
CA THR A 185 -14.97 -11.75 -3.40
C THR A 185 -16.13 -12.17 -4.30
N TRP A 186 -16.24 -11.50 -5.44
CA TRP A 186 -16.93 -11.94 -6.63
C TRP A 186 -15.92 -12.53 -7.61
N PHE A 187 -16.32 -13.57 -8.35
CA PHE A 187 -15.57 -14.04 -9.51
C PHE A 187 -16.24 -13.51 -10.78
N TYR A 188 -15.48 -12.86 -11.65
CA TYR A 188 -15.94 -12.37 -12.95
C TYR A 188 -15.38 -13.26 -14.08
N PRO A 189 -16.20 -14.17 -14.65
CA PRO A 189 -15.72 -15.15 -15.63
C PRO A 189 -15.12 -14.52 -16.90
N ASP A 190 -15.68 -13.41 -17.36
CA ASP A 190 -15.25 -12.72 -18.58
C ASP A 190 -13.79 -12.25 -18.54
N PHE A 191 -13.28 -11.99 -17.33
CA PHE A 191 -11.91 -11.53 -17.09
C PHE A 191 -11.05 -12.56 -16.34
N GLY A 192 -11.64 -13.67 -15.90
CA GLY A 192 -10.97 -14.70 -15.10
C GLY A 192 -10.38 -14.17 -13.78
N SER A 193 -10.99 -13.15 -13.18
CA SER A 193 -10.44 -12.45 -12.02
C SER A 193 -11.41 -12.37 -10.85
N TYR A 194 -10.86 -12.40 -9.65
CA TYR A 194 -11.61 -12.13 -8.43
C TYR A 194 -11.59 -10.64 -8.10
N VAL A 195 -12.72 -10.10 -7.65
CA VAL A 195 -12.86 -8.70 -7.26
C VAL A 195 -13.51 -8.64 -5.89
N VAL A 196 -13.01 -7.76 -5.03
CA VAL A 196 -13.57 -7.55 -3.70
C VAL A 196 -15.00 -7.02 -3.78
N LYS A 197 -15.89 -7.54 -2.92
CA LYS A 197 -17.25 -7.01 -2.81
C LYS A 197 -17.23 -5.57 -2.26
N GLU A 198 -18.14 -4.74 -2.75
CA GLU A 198 -18.15 -3.30 -2.48
C GLU A 198 -18.24 -2.96 -0.98
N TYR A 199 -18.97 -3.74 -0.20
CA TYR A 199 -19.17 -3.55 1.24
C TYR A 199 -18.09 -4.23 2.11
N ILE A 200 -16.99 -4.71 1.53
CA ILE A 200 -15.88 -5.32 2.27
C ILE A 200 -14.78 -4.28 2.42
N SER A 201 -14.45 -3.89 3.65
CA SER A 201 -13.37 -2.93 3.87
C SER A 201 -12.00 -3.47 3.46
N PRO A 202 -11.04 -2.61 3.08
CA PRO A 202 -9.66 -3.01 2.81
C PRO A 202 -9.04 -3.82 3.96
N GLU A 203 -9.30 -3.43 5.21
CA GLU A 203 -8.75 -4.11 6.39
C GLU A 203 -9.28 -5.54 6.53
N ARG A 204 -10.58 -5.75 6.29
CA ARG A 204 -11.20 -7.08 6.39
C ARG A 204 -10.65 -8.02 5.32
N LEU A 205 -10.45 -7.53 4.10
CA LEU A 205 -9.84 -8.33 3.03
C LEU A 205 -8.38 -8.66 3.35
N ALA A 206 -7.61 -7.69 3.84
CA ALA A 206 -6.21 -7.88 4.19
C ALA A 206 -6.03 -8.89 5.34
N GLU A 207 -6.89 -8.85 6.36
CA GLU A 207 -6.89 -9.81 7.46
C GLU A 207 -7.19 -11.22 6.96
N ALA A 208 -8.20 -11.37 6.09
CA ALA A 208 -8.54 -12.65 5.49
C ALA A 208 -7.37 -13.22 4.66
N ALA A 209 -6.74 -12.41 3.81
CA ALA A 209 -5.60 -12.81 3.01
C ALA A 209 -4.43 -13.30 3.88
N LYS A 210 -4.04 -12.53 4.91
CA LYS A 210 -2.98 -12.91 5.85
C LYS A 210 -3.30 -14.23 6.59
N GLY A 211 -4.55 -14.40 7.01
CA GLY A 211 -5.00 -15.63 7.67
C GLY A 211 -4.85 -16.86 6.76
N MET A 212 -5.16 -16.72 5.48
CA MET A 212 -5.05 -17.80 4.49
C MET A 212 -3.59 -18.14 4.20
N GLU A 213 -2.73 -17.14 4.00
CA GLU A 213 -1.29 -17.33 3.81
C GLU A 213 -0.65 -18.08 4.99
N HIS A 214 -1.00 -17.70 6.24
CA HIS A 214 -0.52 -18.41 7.43
C HIS A 214 -1.00 -19.88 7.47
N GLN A 215 -2.25 -20.15 7.09
CA GLN A 215 -2.77 -21.52 7.03
C GLN A 215 -2.03 -22.36 5.99
N GLU A 216 -1.78 -21.79 4.80
CA GLU A 216 -1.04 -22.46 3.73
C GLU A 216 0.40 -22.73 4.13
N ALA A 217 1.10 -21.75 4.71
CA ALA A 217 2.46 -21.93 5.23
C ALA A 217 2.51 -23.03 6.30
N ALA A 218 1.54 -23.06 7.22
CA ALA A 218 1.46 -24.10 8.24
C ALA A 218 1.20 -25.48 7.64
N ARG A 219 0.37 -25.59 6.59
CA ARG A 219 0.12 -26.84 5.86
C ARG A 219 1.36 -27.31 5.11
N ALA A 220 2.04 -26.41 4.39
CA ALA A 220 3.26 -26.71 3.66
C ALA A 220 4.37 -27.21 4.61
N HIS A 221 4.59 -26.51 5.73
CA HIS A 221 5.57 -26.92 6.74
C HIS A 221 5.22 -28.29 7.37
N LYS A 222 3.94 -28.57 7.62
CA LYS A 222 3.52 -29.92 8.09
C LYS A 222 3.78 -31.01 7.04
N GLN A 223 3.50 -30.73 5.77
CA GLN A 223 3.76 -31.67 4.68
C GLN A 223 5.27 -31.92 4.48
N GLU A 224 6.09 -30.88 4.59
CA GLU A 224 7.54 -30.98 4.49
C GLU A 224 8.13 -31.80 5.65
N LYS A 225 7.71 -31.51 6.89
CA LYS A 225 8.08 -32.34 8.05
C LYS A 225 7.64 -33.80 7.87
N GLY A 226 6.42 -34.04 7.36
CA GLY A 226 5.93 -35.39 7.08
C GLY A 226 6.72 -36.16 6.00
N LYS A 227 7.41 -35.46 5.10
CA LYS A 227 8.27 -36.06 4.05
C LYS A 227 9.68 -36.40 4.56
N GLN A 228 10.13 -35.82 5.68
CA GLN A 228 11.44 -36.13 6.23
C GLN A 228 11.47 -37.57 6.77
N PRO A 229 12.56 -38.33 6.57
CA PRO A 229 12.71 -39.66 7.16
C PRO A 229 12.52 -39.62 8.68
N ILE A 230 11.87 -40.63 9.25
CA ILE A 230 11.56 -40.72 10.69
C ILE A 230 12.85 -40.60 11.54
N ALA A 231 13.98 -41.12 11.05
CA ALA A 231 15.27 -41.00 11.70
C ALA A 231 15.73 -39.54 11.88
N ASP A 232 15.53 -38.69 10.87
CA ASP A 232 15.90 -37.28 10.92
C ASP A 232 14.94 -36.49 11.81
N GLN A 233 13.65 -36.84 11.80
CA GLN A 233 12.66 -36.27 12.72
C GLN A 233 13.00 -36.57 14.19
N LEU A 234 13.38 -37.82 14.51
CA LEU A 234 13.79 -38.22 15.86
C LEU A 234 15.06 -37.49 16.31
N LYS A 235 16.03 -37.33 15.41
CA LYS A 235 17.29 -36.62 15.69
C LYS A 235 17.08 -35.12 15.93
N ALA A 236 16.19 -34.49 15.15
CA ALA A 236 15.79 -33.10 15.33
C ALA A 236 15.04 -32.90 16.66
N ALA A 237 14.09 -33.78 17.00
CA ALA A 237 13.36 -33.73 18.26
C ALA A 237 14.28 -33.93 19.48
N GLN A 238 15.28 -34.81 19.38
CA GLN A 238 16.30 -34.98 20.43
C GLN A 238 17.13 -33.72 20.64
N ARG A 239 17.51 -33.01 19.57
CA ARG A 239 18.22 -31.74 19.65
C ARG A 239 17.39 -30.65 20.31
N GLU A 240 16.15 -30.44 19.86
CA GLU A 240 15.25 -29.46 20.48
C GLU A 240 14.98 -29.76 21.96
N ALA A 241 14.85 -31.05 22.33
CA ALA A 241 14.68 -31.46 23.71
C ALA A 241 15.94 -31.21 24.57
N GLN A 242 17.14 -31.36 24.00
CA GLN A 242 18.40 -31.03 24.67
C GLN A 242 18.60 -29.53 24.83
N GLU A 243 18.24 -28.73 23.82
CA GLU A 243 18.34 -27.26 23.88
C GLU A 243 17.32 -26.64 24.85
N ARG A 244 16.12 -27.23 24.97
CA ARG A 244 15.13 -26.83 25.99
C ARG A 244 15.48 -27.30 27.39
N ARG A 245 16.46 -28.19 27.54
CA ARG A 245 16.99 -28.59 28.85
C ARG A 245 17.92 -27.48 29.33
N GLY A 246 17.36 -26.54 30.10
CA GLY A 246 18.14 -25.47 30.73
C GLY A 246 19.33 -26.00 31.55
N PRO A 247 20.33 -25.16 31.86
CA PRO A 247 21.57 -25.60 32.50
C PRO A 247 21.28 -26.35 33.80
N GLU A 248 21.95 -27.49 33.98
CA GLU A 248 21.83 -28.30 35.19
C GLU A 248 22.07 -27.45 36.45
N ALA A 249 21.14 -27.51 37.40
CA ALA A 249 21.25 -26.79 38.66
C ALA A 249 22.57 -27.17 39.39
N PRO A 250 23.32 -26.19 39.92
CA PRO A 250 24.63 -26.47 40.52
C PRO A 250 24.48 -27.40 41.72
N LYS A 251 25.21 -28.52 41.68
CA LYS A 251 25.25 -29.52 42.76
C LYS A 251 25.71 -28.83 44.05
N LYS A 252 24.83 -28.80 45.07
CA LYS A 252 25.21 -28.41 46.44
C LYS A 252 26.28 -29.38 46.95
N LYS A 253 27.51 -28.90 47.15
CA LYS A 253 28.53 -29.64 47.89
C LYS A 253 28.09 -29.70 49.36
N ALA A 254 28.05 -30.90 49.91
CA ALA A 254 27.83 -31.11 51.34
C ALA A 254 29.02 -30.51 52.14
N PRO A 255 28.78 -29.87 53.29
CA PRO A 255 29.86 -29.31 54.09
C PRO A 255 30.68 -30.42 54.74
N ASP A 256 31.99 -30.30 54.60
CA ASP A 256 33.02 -31.15 55.20
C ASP A 256 32.98 -31.00 56.73
N ARG A 257 32.80 -32.11 57.44
CA ARG A 257 32.77 -32.16 58.90
C ARG A 257 34.09 -32.79 59.35
N GLY A 258 35.03 -31.92 59.69
CA GLY A 258 36.38 -32.27 60.13
C GLY A 258 36.41 -33.32 61.24
N GLU A 259 37.43 -34.18 61.14
CA GLU A 259 37.83 -35.11 62.19
C GLU A 259 38.40 -34.37 63.42
N ARG A 260 38.26 -35.10 64.52
CA ARG A 260 38.60 -34.85 65.93
C ARG A 260 39.91 -34.11 66.22
#